data_AF-A0A7J9QSX2-F1
#
_entry.id   AF-A0A7J9QSX2-F1
#
_cell.length_a   1.000
_cell.length_b   1.000
_cell.length_c   1.000
_cell.angle_alpha   90.00
_cell.angle_beta   90.00
_cell.angle_gamma   90.00
#
_symmetry.space_group_name_H-M   'P 1'
#
loop_
_entity.id
_entity.type
_entity.pdbx_description
1 polymer ?
#
loop_
_entity_poly.entity_id
_entity_poly.type
_entity_poly.pdbx_seq_one_letter_code
_entity_poly.pdbx_strand_id
1 'polypeptide(L)' 'NANTARHVSEIIKESNLEGFFEQICNETHKHMEKHSEKKVSLEVILFDFDGNILAKKS' A
#
# COMPACT_ATOMS: atom_id res chain seq x y z
N ASN A 1 -12.17 5.24 -10.96
CA ASN A 1 -12.32 6.62 -10.42
C ASN A 1 -11.40 6.83 -9.24
N ALA A 2 -10.46 7.77 -9.33
CA ALA A 2 -9.56 8.12 -8.22
C ALA A 2 -10.33 8.61 -6.98
N ASN A 3 -11.48 9.24 -7.18
CA ASN A 3 -12.36 9.72 -6.11
C ASN A 3 -12.85 8.61 -5.19
N THR A 4 -13.07 7.39 -5.70
CA THR A 4 -13.48 6.24 -4.88
C THR A 4 -12.34 5.75 -4.00
N ALA A 5 -11.12 5.65 -4.53
CA ALA A 5 -9.95 5.25 -3.75
C ALA A 5 -9.60 6.29 -2.67
N ARG A 6 -9.72 7.58 -2.99
CA ARG A 6 -9.57 8.67 -2.01
C ARG A 6 -10.59 8.57 -0.89
N HIS A 7 -11.86 8.42 -1.23
CA HIS A 7 -12.92 8.32 -0.24
C HIS A 7 -12.77 7.08 0.66
N VAL A 8 -12.42 5.93 0.09
CA VAL A 8 -12.10 4.73 0.89
C VAL A 8 -10.92 4.99 1.81
N SER A 9 -9.85 5.62 1.33
CA SER A 9 -8.70 5.96 2.16
C SER A 9 -9.06 6.90 3.31
N GLU A 10 -9.96 7.86 3.10
CA GLU A 10 -10.48 8.76 4.14
C GLU A 10 -11.24 7.97 5.21
N ILE A 11 -12.16 7.08 4.80
CA ILE A 11 -12.91 6.21 5.72
C ILE A 11 -11.97 5.35 6.58
N ILE A 12 -10.95 4.74 5.96
CA ILE A 12 -9.97 3.92 6.70
C ILE A 12 -9.24 4.76 7.74
N LYS A 13 -8.77 5.97 7.36
CA LYS A 13 -8.10 6.89 8.28
C LYS A 13 -9.02 7.31 9.44
N GLU A 14 -10.29 7.60 9.18
CA GLU A 14 -11.28 7.96 10.20
C GLU A 14 -11.63 6.80 11.14
N SER A 15 -11.65 5.57 10.61
CA SER A 15 -12.00 4.36 11.37
C SER A 15 -10.91 3.88 12.33
N ASN A 16 -9.70 4.46 12.28
CA ASN A 16 -8.52 3.98 13.01
C ASN A 16 -8.24 2.48 12.81
N LEU A 17 -8.51 1.96 11.61
CA LEU A 17 -8.19 0.58 11.28
C LEU A 17 -6.68 0.44 11.04
N GLU A 18 -5.95 0.14 12.10
CA GLU A 18 -4.51 -0.10 12.07
C GLU A 18 -4.17 -1.30 11.18
N GLY A 19 -3.02 -1.24 10.48
CA GLY A 19 -2.52 -2.35 9.67
C GLY A 19 -3.09 -2.44 8.26
N PHE A 20 -4.13 -1.69 7.92
CA PHE A 20 -4.76 -1.78 6.59
C PHE A 20 -3.80 -1.43 5.45
N PHE A 21 -3.07 -0.32 5.56
CA PHE A 21 -2.15 0.15 4.52
C PHE A 21 -0.93 -0.78 4.40
N GLU A 22 -0.48 -1.36 5.51
CA GLU A 22 0.58 -2.35 5.56
C GLU A 22 0.18 -3.63 4.83
N GLN A 23 -1.06 -4.09 4.98
CA GLN A 23 -1.57 -5.25 4.22
C GLN A 23 -1.56 -5.00 2.71
N ILE A 24 -1.90 -3.78 2.26
CA ILE A 24 -1.80 -3.40 0.85
C ILE A 24 -0.35 -3.52 0.36
N CYS A 25 0.60 -2.95 1.10
CA CYS A 25 2.02 -3.06 0.75
C CYS A 25 2.52 -4.50 0.74
N ASN A 26 2.12 -5.32 1.71
CA ASN A 26 2.52 -6.72 1.81
C ASN A 26 2.02 -7.56 0.62
N GLU A 27 0.74 -7.45 0.25
CA GLU A 27 0.19 -8.20 -0.88
C GLU A 27 0.76 -7.70 -2.22
N THR A 28 0.99 -6.39 -2.36
CA THR A 28 1.67 -5.82 -3.53
C THR A 28 3.09 -6.37 -3.66
N HIS A 29 3.88 -6.32 -2.59
CA HIS A 29 5.25 -6.84 -2.57
C HIS A 29 5.28 -8.33 -2.89
N LYS A 30 4.41 -9.13 -2.28
CA LYS A 30 4.29 -10.58 -2.54
C LYS A 30 3.95 -10.90 -4.00
N HIS A 31 3.04 -10.15 -4.62
CA HIS A 31 2.73 -10.33 -6.04
C HIS A 31 3.91 -9.98 -6.94
N MET A 32 4.60 -8.88 -6.67
CA MET A 32 5.77 -8.47 -7.44
C MET A 32 6.95 -9.43 -7.26
N GLU A 33 7.22 -9.87 -6.02
CA GLU A 33 8.27 -10.84 -5.70
C GLU A 33 8.01 -12.19 -6.42
N LYS A 34 6.76 -12.64 -6.43
CA LYS A 34 6.36 -13.85 -7.16
C LYS A 34 6.59 -13.69 -8.67
N HIS A 35 6.23 -12.54 -9.23
CA HIS A 35 6.43 -12.27 -10.67
C HIS A 35 7.91 -12.16 -11.04
N SER A 36 8.73 -11.57 -10.18
CA SER A 36 10.18 -11.46 -10.39
C SER A 36 10.94 -12.74 -10.04
N GLU A 37 10.27 -13.81 -9.61
CA GLU A 37 10.88 -15.05 -9.13
C GLU A 37 11.95 -14.82 -8.05
N LYS A 38 11.77 -13.79 -7.20
CA LYS A 38 12.76 -13.34 -6.20
C LYS A 38 14.15 -12.95 -6.77
N LYS A 39 14.26 -12.74 -8.09
CA LYS A 39 15.52 -12.40 -8.76
C LYS A 39 15.93 -10.94 -8.64
N VAL A 40 15.03 -10.09 -8.15
CA VAL A 40 15.23 -8.63 -8.02
C VAL A 40 14.82 -8.23 -6.60
N SER A 41 15.61 -7.35 -5.97
CA SER A 41 15.23 -6.70 -4.71
C SER A 41 14.17 -5.64 -5.01
N LEU A 42 13.05 -5.68 -4.30
CA LEU A 42 11.90 -4.83 -4.54
C LEU A 42 11.56 -4.04 -3.28
N GLU A 43 11.13 -2.81 -3.46
CA GLU A 43 10.62 -1.96 -2.41
C GLU A 43 9.27 -1.40 -2.85
N VAL A 44 8.25 -1.52 -2.00
CA VAL A 44 6.91 -0.98 -2.22
C VAL A 44 6.69 0.11 -1.19
N ILE A 45 6.44 1.34 -1.65
CA ILE A 45 6.10 2.48 -0.82
C ILE A 45 4.71 2.96 -1.22
N LEU A 46 3.78 2.99 -0.27
CA LEU A 46 2.44 3.52 -0.48
C LEU A 46 2.37 4.95 0.04
N PHE A 47 1.95 5.87 -0.83
CA PHE A 47 1.73 7.27 -0.50
C PHE A 47 0.23 7.57 -0.43
N ASP A 48 -0.15 8.51 0.42
CA ASP A 48 -1.44 9.18 0.31
C ASP A 48 -1.43 10.29 -0.74
N PHE A 49 -2.57 10.93 -0.93
CA PHE A 49 -2.75 11.97 -1.93
C PHE A 49 -2.01 13.28 -1.62
N ASP A 50 -1.54 13.46 -0.39
CA ASP A 50 -0.76 14.63 0.02
C ASP A 50 0.75 14.33 -0.01
N GLY A 51 1.13 13.10 -0.40
CA GLY A 51 2.51 12.65 -0.50
C GLY A 51 3.07 12.08 0.80
N ASN A 52 2.25 11.87 1.84
CA ASN A 52 2.72 11.22 3.06
C ASN A 52 2.87 9.72 2.85
N ILE A 53 3.89 9.13 3.45
CA ILE A 53 4.07 7.67 3.43
C ILE A 53 3.05 7.04 4.38
N LEU A 54 2.22 6.16 3.84
CA LEU A 54 1.25 5.37 4.60
C LEU A 54 1.85 4.04 5.05
N ALA A 55 2.63 3.39 4.19
CA ALA A 55 3.28 2.12 4.50
C ALA A 55 4.46 1.87 3.55
N LYS A 56 5.36 0.98 3.97
CA LYS A 56 6.51 0.54 3.18
C LYS A 56 6.77 -0.94 3.41
N LYS A 57 7.21 -1.66 2.38
CA LYS A 57 7.67 -3.05 2.43
C LYS A 57 8.91 -3.25 1.56
N SER A 58 9.87 -3.98 2.09
CA SER A 58 11.11 -4.43 1.44
C SER A 58 11.43 -5.87 1.84
#